data_AF-A0A4Z0WJ74-F1
#
_entry.id   AF-A0A4Z0WJ74-F1
#
_cell.length_a   1.000
_cell.length_b   1.000
_cell.length_c   1.000
_cell.angle_alpha   90.00
_cell.angle_beta   90.00
_cell.angle_gamma   90.00
#
_symmetry.space_group_name_H-M   'P 1'
#
loop_
_entity.id
_entity.type
_entity.pdbx_description
1 polymer ?
#
loop_
_entity_poly.entity_id
_entity_poly.type
_entity_poly.pdbx_seq_one_letter_code
_entity_poly.pdbx_strand_id
1 'polypeptide(L)'
;MSTTQADFDQSAFNWTVRGRVVTDVARDPAQLEAFAAAFSEAVGKTVYPASLRVKTVDILKFRPKWVVEVGIQRRIVVPALLYREPVFITHRYPMRPPLTQNLHVFAGTDLVEEHELEEGSPVRLQIDRSYMGRAHIIDWARSLSNVLDSGMGNTGIR
;
A
#
# COMPACT_ATOMS: atom_id res chain seq x y z
N MET A 1 -29.90 -1.66 -12.49
CA MET A 1 -29.47 -0.73 -11.42
C MET A 1 -27.97 -0.56 -11.55
N SER A 2 -27.50 0.67 -11.73
CA SER A 2 -26.10 1.04 -11.91
C SER A 2 -25.37 1.02 -10.57
N THR A 3 -24.36 0.17 -10.38
CA THR A 3 -23.37 0.33 -9.31
C THR A 3 -22.39 1.42 -9.74
N THR A 4 -22.78 2.68 -9.53
CA THR A 4 -21.93 3.82 -9.85
C THR A 4 -20.78 3.94 -8.85
N GLN A 5 -19.63 4.38 -9.38
CA GLN A 5 -18.35 4.71 -8.76
C GLN A 5 -18.33 4.91 -7.24
N ALA A 6 -17.33 4.31 -6.60
CA ALA A 6 -16.92 4.70 -5.26
C ALA A 6 -16.50 6.18 -5.28
N ASP A 7 -17.32 7.04 -4.67
CA ASP A 7 -16.91 8.38 -4.32
C ASP A 7 -15.67 8.29 -3.42
N PHE A 8 -14.60 8.99 -3.79
CA PHE A 8 -13.40 9.10 -2.97
C PHE A 8 -13.69 10.05 -1.80
N ASP A 9 -14.50 9.59 -0.85
CA ASP A 9 -14.78 10.32 0.38
C ASP A 9 -13.51 10.40 1.24
N GLN A 10 -12.88 11.58 1.27
CA GLN A 10 -11.64 11.82 2.00
C GLN A 10 -11.79 11.55 3.52
N SER A 11 -12.99 11.63 4.07
CA SER A 11 -13.25 11.39 5.49
C SER A 11 -13.11 9.93 5.92
N ALA A 12 -13.19 8.99 4.97
CA ALA A 12 -13.02 7.56 5.23
C ALA A 12 -11.56 7.16 5.49
N PHE A 13 -10.57 7.96 5.07
CA PHE A 13 -9.14 7.67 5.18
C PHE A 13 -8.59 8.02 6.56
N ASN A 14 -8.83 7.14 7.53
CA ASN A 14 -8.52 7.38 8.94
C ASN A 14 -7.31 6.59 9.48
N TRP A 15 -6.60 5.85 8.63
CA TRP A 15 -5.41 5.10 9.03
C TRP A 15 -4.17 5.53 8.25
N THR A 16 -3.07 5.80 8.94
CA THR A 16 -1.84 6.31 8.33
C THR A 16 -0.76 5.23 8.31
N VAL A 17 -0.31 4.87 7.12
CA VAL A 17 0.87 4.03 6.88
C VAL A 17 2.07 4.93 6.62
N ARG A 18 3.19 4.63 7.29
CA ARG A 18 4.46 5.31 7.08
C ARG A 18 5.41 4.41 6.30
N GLY A 19 6.13 5.01 5.37
CA GLY A 19 7.16 4.31 4.61
C GLY A 19 8.21 5.26 4.06
N ARG A 20 9.07 4.72 3.21
CA ARG A 20 10.05 5.46 2.43
C ARG A 20 10.01 5.02 0.98
N VAL A 21 10.28 5.95 0.08
CA VAL A 21 10.52 5.62 -1.33
C VAL A 21 11.72 4.70 -1.42
N VAL A 22 11.61 3.66 -2.25
CA VAL A 22 12.73 2.77 -2.57
C VAL A 22 12.90 2.73 -4.08
N THR A 23 14.15 2.73 -4.55
CA THR A 23 14.45 2.60 -5.96
C THR A 23 14.01 1.23 -6.48
N ASP A 24 13.44 1.21 -7.69
CA ASP A 24 13.03 -0.02 -8.33
C ASP A 24 14.20 -0.63 -9.12
N VAL A 25 14.14 -1.95 -9.25
CA VAL A 25 14.75 -2.62 -10.39
C VAL A 25 13.83 -2.33 -11.57
N ALA A 26 14.37 -1.84 -12.68
CA ALA A 26 13.59 -1.48 -13.85
C ALA A 26 12.58 -2.59 -14.21
N ARG A 27 11.29 -2.28 -14.09
CA ARG A 27 10.24 -3.17 -14.57
C ARG A 27 10.08 -2.98 -16.07
N ASP A 28 9.67 -4.07 -16.72
CA ASP A 28 9.25 -4.04 -18.10
C ASP A 28 8.15 -2.98 -18.30
N PRO A 29 8.37 -1.94 -19.14
CA PRO A 29 7.39 -0.89 -19.40
C PRO A 29 6.04 -1.43 -19.86
N ALA A 30 6.03 -2.49 -20.70
CA ALA A 30 4.80 -3.10 -21.20
C ALA A 30 3.94 -3.67 -20.06
N GLN A 31 4.57 -4.17 -19.00
CA GLN A 31 3.86 -4.65 -17.82
C GLN A 31 3.27 -3.50 -17.01
N LEU A 32 3.97 -2.37 -16.89
CA LEU A 32 3.46 -1.19 -16.18
C LEU A 32 2.27 -0.57 -16.91
N GLU A 33 2.31 -0.50 -18.24
CA GLU A 33 1.19 -0.08 -19.07
C GLU A 33 -0.03 -0.99 -18.90
N ALA A 34 0.17 -2.32 -18.93
CA ALA A 34 -0.92 -3.27 -18.72
C ALA A 34 -1.57 -3.13 -17.33
N PHE A 35 -0.76 -2.88 -16.30
CA PHE A 35 -1.27 -2.58 -14.96
C PHE A 35 -2.07 -1.29 -14.93
N ALA A 36 -1.52 -0.20 -15.46
CA ALA A 36 -2.19 1.10 -15.48
C ALA A 36 -3.50 1.06 -16.28
N ALA A 37 -3.55 0.37 -17.42
CA ALA A 37 -4.78 0.20 -18.20
C ALA A 37 -5.86 -0.55 -17.41
N ALA A 38 -5.52 -1.71 -16.82
CA ALA A 38 -6.47 -2.51 -16.05
C ALA A 38 -6.97 -1.78 -14.79
N PHE A 39 -6.09 -1.02 -14.13
CA PHE A 39 -6.50 -0.20 -12.99
C PHE A 39 -7.34 0.99 -13.43
N SER A 40 -7.04 1.61 -14.58
CA SER A 40 -7.82 2.72 -15.10
C SER A 40 -9.26 2.32 -15.39
N GLU A 41 -9.44 1.16 -16.03
CA GLU A 41 -10.75 0.58 -16.30
C GLU A 41 -11.49 0.28 -15.00
N ALA A 42 -10.83 -0.35 -14.03
CA ALA A 42 -11.43 -0.66 -12.75
C ALA A 42 -11.89 0.61 -12.03
N VAL A 43 -11.02 1.61 -11.90
CA VAL A 43 -11.26 2.81 -11.08
C VAL A 43 -12.07 3.89 -11.81
N GLY A 44 -12.27 3.73 -13.12
CA GLY A 44 -12.96 4.70 -13.98
C GLY A 44 -12.23 6.04 -14.09
N LYS A 45 -10.90 6.05 -13.94
CA LYS A 45 -10.02 7.22 -14.06
C LYS A 45 -8.71 6.81 -14.69
N THR A 46 -8.08 7.69 -15.45
CA THR A 46 -6.75 7.42 -16.03
C THR A 46 -5.70 7.25 -14.93
N VAL A 47 -4.93 6.18 -15.01
CA VAL A 47 -3.79 5.86 -14.16
C VAL A 47 -2.52 6.00 -15.00
N TYR A 48 -1.51 6.67 -14.44
CA TYR A 48 -0.21 6.85 -15.07
C TYR A 48 0.57 5.52 -15.09
N PRO A 49 1.28 5.18 -16.19
CA PRO A 49 1.98 3.90 -16.36
C PRO A 49 3.31 3.83 -15.59
N ALA A 50 3.35 4.35 -14.37
CA ALA A 50 4.46 4.18 -13.44
C ALA A 50 3.93 3.95 -12.02
N SER A 51 4.72 3.25 -11.21
CA SER A 51 4.38 3.03 -9.80
C SER A 51 5.46 3.57 -8.89
N LEU A 52 5.09 4.37 -7.90
CA LEU A 52 5.96 4.71 -6.80
C LEU A 52 6.10 3.49 -5.89
N ARG A 53 7.34 3.07 -5.63
CA ARG A 53 7.62 1.98 -4.68
C ARG A 53 7.86 2.53 -3.29
N VAL A 54 7.11 2.00 -2.33
CA VAL A 54 7.20 2.41 -0.93
C VAL A 54 7.51 1.20 -0.08
N LYS A 55 8.58 1.27 0.71
CA LYS A 55 8.83 0.31 1.79
C LYS A 55 8.23 0.86 3.09
N THR A 56 7.22 0.18 3.61
CA THR A 56 6.51 0.54 4.83
C THR A 56 7.23 0.03 6.06
N VAL A 57 7.09 0.76 7.16
CA VAL A 57 7.60 0.33 8.48
C VAL A 57 6.77 -0.86 8.97
N ASP A 58 5.46 -0.78 8.80
CA ASP A 58 4.52 -1.83 9.18
C ASP A 58 4.46 -2.94 8.13
N ILE A 59 4.24 -4.17 8.59
CA ILE A 59 3.85 -5.29 7.72
C ILE A 59 2.36 -5.17 7.42
N LEU A 60 1.98 -5.16 6.15
CA LEU A 60 0.61 -4.87 5.75
C LEU A 60 -0.14 -6.11 5.25
N LYS A 61 -1.38 -6.23 5.69
CA LYS A 61 -2.35 -7.23 5.21
C LYS A 61 -3.61 -6.53 4.74
N PHE A 62 -3.90 -6.63 3.44
CA PHE A 62 -5.11 -6.05 2.86
C PHE A 62 -6.25 -7.06 2.81
N ARG A 63 -7.48 -6.57 2.98
CA ARG A 63 -8.69 -7.32 2.64
C ARG A 63 -8.88 -7.24 1.13
N PRO A 64 -9.15 -8.36 0.44
CA PRO A 64 -9.37 -8.38 -1.01
C PRO A 64 -10.78 -7.87 -1.35
N LYS A 65 -11.10 -6.63 -0.95
CA LYS A 65 -12.40 -6.00 -1.25
C LYS A 65 -12.55 -5.71 -2.74
N TRP A 66 -11.44 -5.37 -3.38
CA TRP A 66 -11.39 -5.09 -4.80
C TRP A 66 -10.22 -5.83 -5.41
N VAL A 67 -10.52 -6.75 -6.32
CA VAL A 67 -9.53 -7.57 -7.02
C VAL A 67 -9.71 -7.35 -8.51
N VAL A 68 -8.62 -6.99 -9.18
CA VAL A 68 -8.55 -6.74 -10.63
C VAL A 68 -7.69 -7.82 -11.27
N GLU A 69 -8.06 -8.24 -12.48
CA GLU A 69 -7.28 -9.18 -13.28
C GLU A 69 -6.41 -8.41 -14.27
N VAL A 70 -5.14 -8.79 -14.36
CA VAL A 70 -4.16 -8.19 -15.27
C VAL A 70 -3.40 -9.34 -15.93
N GLY A 71 -3.87 -9.72 -17.12
CA GLY A 71 -3.47 -10.97 -17.77
C GLY A 71 -3.78 -12.18 -16.88
N ILE A 72 -2.78 -13.03 -16.63
CA ILE A 72 -2.92 -14.19 -15.73
C ILE A 72 -2.79 -13.85 -14.24
N GLN A 73 -2.51 -12.59 -13.90
CA GLN A 73 -2.28 -12.16 -12.53
C GLN A 73 -3.54 -11.51 -11.93
N ARG A 74 -3.79 -11.74 -10.65
CA ARG A 74 -4.83 -11.04 -9.89
C ARG A 74 -4.20 -10.09 -8.89
N ARG A 75 -4.71 -8.89 -8.79
CA ARG A 75 -4.19 -7.82 -7.92
C ARG A 75 -5.29 -7.27 -7.03
N ILE A 76 -5.01 -7.16 -5.73
CA ILE A 76 -5.82 -6.36 -4.82
C ILE A 76 -5.53 -4.90 -5.12
N VAL A 77 -6.58 -4.08 -5.24
CA VAL A 77 -6.50 -2.63 -5.37
C VAL A 77 -7.07 -2.01 -4.10
N VAL A 78 -6.29 -1.14 -3.47
CA VAL A 78 -6.66 -0.46 -2.23
C VAL A 78 -6.56 1.05 -2.47
N PRO A 79 -7.69 1.77 -2.48
CA PRO A 79 -7.68 3.22 -2.52
C PRO A 79 -6.92 3.79 -1.31
N ALA A 80 -6.14 4.84 -1.54
CA ALA A 80 -5.38 5.55 -0.52
C ALA A 80 -5.23 7.03 -0.91
N LEU A 81 -4.65 7.82 0.00
CA LEU A 81 -4.20 9.19 -0.25
C LEU A 81 -2.71 9.31 0.00
N LEU A 82 -1.99 9.97 -0.91
CA LEU A 82 -0.61 10.40 -0.75
C LEU A 82 -0.60 11.94 -0.81
N TYR A 83 -0.23 12.63 0.28
CA TYR A 83 -0.25 14.10 0.31
C TYR A 83 -1.58 14.76 -0.14
N ARG A 84 -2.72 14.12 0.17
CA ARG A 84 -4.08 14.48 -0.28
C ARG A 84 -4.40 14.17 -1.74
N GLU A 85 -3.45 13.62 -2.50
CA GLU A 85 -3.68 13.10 -3.83
C GLU A 85 -4.28 11.68 -3.77
N PRO A 86 -5.37 11.40 -4.50
CA PRO A 86 -5.91 10.05 -4.64
C PRO A 86 -4.92 9.10 -5.32
N VAL A 87 -4.58 8.01 -4.64
CA VAL A 87 -3.68 6.98 -5.14
C VAL A 87 -4.26 5.57 -4.94
N PHE A 88 -3.65 4.59 -5.59
CA PHE A 88 -4.03 3.19 -5.50
C PHE A 88 -2.84 2.35 -5.10
N ILE A 89 -2.96 1.66 -3.97
CA ILE A 89 -1.99 0.65 -3.55
C ILE A 89 -2.38 -0.68 -4.18
N THR A 90 -1.42 -1.37 -4.79
CA THR A 90 -1.67 -2.67 -5.42
C THR A 90 -0.82 -3.77 -4.82
N HIS A 91 -1.41 -4.96 -4.72
CA HIS A 91 -0.73 -6.13 -4.19
C HIS A 91 -1.18 -7.43 -4.85
N ARG A 92 -0.36 -8.49 -4.83
CA ARG A 92 -0.74 -9.78 -5.44
C ARG A 92 -1.89 -10.46 -4.69
N TYR A 93 -2.80 -11.08 -5.44
CA TYR A 93 -3.88 -11.93 -4.92
C TYR A 93 -3.69 -13.38 -5.39
N PRO A 94 -3.87 -14.40 -4.53
CA PRO A 94 -4.07 -14.29 -3.08
C PRO A 94 -2.81 -13.77 -2.37
N MET A 95 -3.00 -13.08 -1.24
CA MET A 95 -1.87 -12.71 -0.38
C MET A 95 -1.29 -13.97 0.25
N ARG A 96 -0.06 -14.34 -0.14
CA ARG A 96 0.70 -15.43 0.47
C ARG A 96 1.76 -14.85 1.41
N PRO A 97 2.01 -15.47 2.59
CA PRO A 97 3.16 -15.11 3.41
C PRO A 97 4.48 -15.26 2.63
N PRO A 98 5.49 -14.41 2.92
CA PRO A 98 5.48 -13.32 3.89
C PRO A 98 4.64 -12.13 3.42
N LEU A 99 3.91 -11.53 4.36
CA LEU A 99 3.17 -10.27 4.13
C LEU A 99 4.17 -9.17 3.70
N THR A 100 3.73 -8.24 2.85
CA THR A 100 4.65 -7.29 2.23
C THR A 100 4.85 -6.04 3.10
N GLN A 101 6.09 -5.54 3.10
CA GLN A 101 6.42 -4.15 3.40
C GLN A 101 6.60 -3.33 2.13
N ASN A 102 6.74 -3.96 0.97
CA ASN A 102 6.91 -3.27 -0.31
C ASN A 102 5.55 -3.07 -0.97
N LEU A 103 5.17 -1.82 -1.14
CA LEU A 103 3.95 -1.40 -1.81
C LEU A 103 4.27 -0.84 -3.20
N HIS A 104 3.35 -1.08 -4.12
CA HIS A 104 3.27 -0.35 -5.38
C HIS A 104 2.12 0.64 -5.29
N VAL A 105 2.42 1.91 -5.50
CA VAL A 105 1.46 3.01 -5.44
C VAL A 105 1.34 3.61 -6.83
N PHE A 106 0.13 3.61 -7.38
CA PHE A 106 -0.20 4.19 -8.69
C PHE A 106 -1.08 5.42 -8.49
N ALA A 107 -0.98 6.40 -9.39
CA ALA A 107 -1.77 7.63 -9.38
C ALA A 107 -2.17 8.03 -10.80
N GLY A 108 -2.87 9.15 -10.94
CA GLY A 108 -3.18 9.73 -12.26
C GLY A 108 -2.00 10.44 -12.93
N THR A 109 -0.92 10.66 -12.18
CA THR A 109 0.29 11.42 -12.57
C THR A 109 1.56 10.64 -12.20
N ASP A 110 2.72 11.14 -12.62
CA ASP A 110 4.00 10.67 -12.12
C ASP A 110 4.25 11.25 -10.71
N LEU A 111 4.03 10.43 -9.69
CA LEU A 111 4.23 10.81 -8.29
C LEU A 111 5.67 11.20 -7.95
N VAL A 112 6.65 10.71 -8.72
CA VAL A 112 8.08 11.04 -8.49
C VAL A 112 8.34 12.46 -8.94
N GLU A 113 7.90 12.80 -10.14
CA GLU A 113 8.05 14.15 -10.71
C GLU A 113 7.18 15.17 -9.95
N GLU A 114 5.90 14.86 -9.73
CA GLU A 114 4.93 15.77 -9.11
C GLU A 114 5.31 16.19 -7.68
N HIS A 115 5.86 15.26 -6.89
CA HIS A 115 6.21 15.50 -5.48
C HIS A 115 7.72 15.56 -5.23
N GLU A 116 8.53 15.68 -6.29
CA GLU A 116 10.00 15.74 -6.24
C GLU A 116 10.59 14.64 -5.33
N LEU A 117 10.11 13.40 -5.48
CA LEU A 117 10.47 12.30 -4.58
C LEU A 117 11.76 11.61 -5.01
N GLU A 118 12.67 11.43 -4.06
CA GLU A 118 13.93 10.70 -4.25
C GLU A 118 13.95 9.40 -3.43
N GLU A 119 14.95 8.55 -3.66
CA GLU A 119 15.17 7.38 -2.82
C GLU A 119 15.30 7.76 -1.34
N GLY A 120 14.57 7.06 -0.48
CA GLY A 120 14.59 7.31 0.96
C GLY A 120 13.64 8.42 1.42
N SER A 121 13.04 9.19 0.50
CA SER A 121 12.04 10.21 0.82
C SER A 121 10.93 9.62 1.69
N PRO A 122 10.57 10.28 2.80
CA PRO A 122 9.51 9.80 3.67
C PRO A 122 8.18 9.87 2.93
N VAL A 123 7.33 8.86 3.12
CA VAL A 123 6.00 8.80 2.52
C VAL A 123 4.96 8.51 3.60
N ARG A 124 3.82 9.20 3.52
CA ARG A 124 2.64 8.96 4.35
C ARG A 124 1.46 8.64 3.46
N LEU A 125 0.92 7.43 3.62
CA LEU A 125 -0.28 6.98 2.91
C LEU A 125 -1.44 6.95 3.91
N GLN A 126 -2.55 7.58 3.58
CA GLN A 126 -3.80 7.42 4.33
C GLN A 126 -4.66 6.38 3.64
N ILE A 127 -5.17 5.41 4.39
CA ILE A 127 -5.96 4.28 3.87
C ILE A 127 -7.26 4.21 4.66
N ASP A 128 -8.36 3.87 4.00
CA ASP A 128 -9.57 3.46 4.71
C ASP A 128 -9.30 2.13 5.43
N ARG A 129 -9.43 2.15 6.76
CA ARG A 129 -9.23 0.99 7.64
C ARG A 129 -10.09 -0.21 7.26
N SER A 130 -11.20 0.00 6.56
CA SER A 130 -12.06 -1.07 6.07
C SER A 130 -11.34 -2.01 5.08
N TYR A 131 -10.28 -1.54 4.42
CA TYR A 131 -9.40 -2.34 3.54
C TYR A 131 -8.29 -3.09 4.30
N MET A 132 -8.15 -2.91 5.62
CA MET A 132 -7.11 -3.56 6.43
C MET A 132 -7.59 -4.88 7.05
N GLY A 133 -6.82 -5.95 6.85
CA GLY A 133 -7.08 -7.27 7.43
C GLY A 133 -7.00 -7.27 8.96
N ARG A 134 -7.75 -8.17 9.62
CA ARG A 134 -7.83 -8.26 11.10
C ARG A 134 -6.52 -8.66 11.79
N ALA A 135 -5.58 -9.24 11.06
CA ALA A 135 -4.36 -9.81 11.64
C ALA A 135 -3.13 -9.05 11.11
N HIS A 136 -2.27 -8.59 12.02
CA HIS A 136 -0.86 -8.23 11.79
C HIS A 136 -0.49 -6.78 11.45
N ILE A 137 -1.03 -5.77 12.14
CA ILE A 137 -0.15 -4.61 12.42
C ILE A 137 0.77 -5.07 13.57
N ILE A 138 1.93 -5.64 13.24
CA ILE A 138 3.00 -5.78 14.22
C ILE A 138 3.59 -4.39 14.36
N ASP A 139 3.05 -3.62 15.30
CA ASP A 139 3.61 -2.36 15.74
C ASP A 139 4.98 -2.67 16.39
N TRP A 140 6.04 -2.63 15.58
CA TRP A 140 7.39 -2.94 16.04
C TRP A 140 7.80 -2.05 17.22
N ALA A 141 7.22 -0.83 17.32
CA ALA A 141 7.47 0.08 18.43
C ALA A 141 6.92 -0.43 19.77
N ARG A 142 5.78 -1.14 19.79
CA ARG A 142 5.29 -1.80 21.01
C ARG A 142 5.98 -3.13 21.28
N SER A 143 6.35 -3.88 20.23
CA SER A 143 6.96 -5.19 20.42
C SER A 143 8.43 -5.13 20.88
N LEU A 144 9.17 -4.05 20.57
CA LEU A 144 10.53 -3.87 21.11
C LEU A 144 10.53 -3.33 22.55
N SER A 145 9.59 -2.44 22.88
CA SER A 145 9.47 -1.88 24.24
C SER A 145 9.11 -2.97 25.27
N ASN A 146 8.23 -3.92 24.94
CA ASN A 146 7.93 -5.06 25.82
C ASN A 146 9.11 -6.04 25.99
N VAL A 147 10.02 -6.14 25.00
CA VAL A 147 11.23 -6.98 25.10
C VAL A 147 12.33 -6.26 25.89
N LEU A 148 12.40 -4.94 25.84
CA LEU A 148 13.35 -4.14 26.61
C LEU A 148 12.91 -3.96 28.08
N ASP A 149 11.62 -3.75 28.33
CA ASP A 149 11.07 -3.62 29.70
C ASP A 149 11.05 -4.96 30.46
N SER A 150 11.03 -6.11 29.76
CA SER A 150 11.17 -7.43 30.39
C SER A 150 12.62 -7.87 30.63
N GLY A 151 13.60 -7.10 30.16
CA GLY A 151 15.04 -7.31 30.39
C GLY A 151 15.56 -6.83 31.75
N MET A 152 14.71 -6.20 32.58
CA MET A 152 15.08 -5.67 33.90
C MET A 152 14.09 -6.06 35.00
N GLY A 153 13.86 -7.36 35.19
CA GLY A 153 13.15 -7.81 36.38
C GLY A 153 12.50 -9.18 36.26
N ASN A 154 13.31 -10.25 36.26
CA ASN A 154 12.95 -11.47 36.99
C ASN A 154 14.14 -12.43 37.05
N THR A 155 14.93 -12.27 38.11
CA THR A 155 15.59 -13.39 38.76
C THR A 155 14.54 -14.41 39.19
N GLY A 156 14.59 -15.61 38.63
CA GLY A 156 13.96 -16.81 39.20
C GLY A 156 12.88 -17.46 38.32
N ILE A 157 13.31 -18.35 37.42
CA ILE A 157 12.45 -19.44 36.90
C ILE A 157 13.17 -20.75 37.20
N ARG A 158 12.50 -21.61 37.98
CA ARG A 158 12.66 -23.06 37.93
C ARG A 158 11.77 -23.58 36.80
#